data_AF-A0A7X7FUG4-F1
#
_entry.id   AF-A0A7X7FUG4-F1
#
_cell.length_a   1.000
_cell.length_b   1.000
_cell.length_c   1.000
_cell.angle_alpha   90.00
_cell.angle_beta   90.00
_cell.angle_gamma   90.00
#
_symmetry.space_group_name_H-M   'P 1'
#
loop_
_entity.id
_entity.type
_entity.pdbx_description
1 polymer ?
#
loop_
_entity_poly.entity_id
_entity_poly.type
_entity_poly.pdbx_seq_one_letter_code
_entity_poly.pdbx_strand_id
1 'polypeptide(L)'
;PIWIDNDDNIDPTTGQIWKDVTSTTGKIWMDRNLGASRVATSVSDTLAYGDLYQWGRGTDGHEKRNSGTTTTKATSNTPGHGNFITGSTDWRNPKNDTLWQGVSGTNNPCPSGYRLPTEAEWNAERTSWSSNNTAGAFASPLKLPEASIRFNSDGTIFNVSSLGDYWSSTVAGIYARDLYFNSSNAGMTSYYRAYGFSVRCIKD
;
A
#
# COMPACT_ATOMS: atom_id res chain seq x y z
N PRO A 1 -15.71 -19.15 11.39
CA PRO A 1 -15.86 -19.47 9.95
C PRO A 1 -15.90 -18.17 9.14
N ILE A 2 -14.94 -17.98 8.23
CA ILE A 2 -15.01 -16.89 7.25
C ILE A 2 -16.09 -17.30 6.25
N TRP A 3 -17.15 -16.52 6.15
CA TRP A 3 -18.20 -16.72 5.16
C TRP A 3 -17.67 -16.17 3.84
N ILE A 4 -17.30 -17.08 2.93
CA ILE A 4 -16.93 -16.75 1.55
C ILE A 4 -18.24 -16.62 0.77
N ASP A 5 -18.48 -15.42 0.22
CA ASP A 5 -19.59 -15.14 -0.67
C ASP A 5 -19.22 -15.52 -2.12
N ASN A 6 -20.21 -15.76 -2.98
CA ASN A 6 -19.96 -16.15 -4.38
C ASN A 6 -19.25 -15.04 -5.19
N ASP A 7 -19.31 -13.79 -4.72
CA ASP A 7 -18.68 -12.62 -5.35
C ASP A 7 -17.31 -12.27 -4.74
N ASP A 8 -16.79 -13.10 -3.81
CA ASP A 8 -15.48 -12.90 -3.22
C ASP A 8 -14.36 -13.38 -4.16
N ASN A 9 -13.39 -12.52 -4.39
CA ASN A 9 -12.11 -12.92 -4.96
C ASN A 9 -11.20 -13.45 -3.86
N ILE A 10 -10.42 -14.48 -4.15
CA ILE A 10 -9.51 -15.13 -3.21
C ILE A 10 -8.14 -15.30 -3.85
N ASP A 11 -7.10 -14.86 -3.15
CA ASP A 11 -5.72 -15.15 -3.52
C ASP A 11 -5.38 -16.56 -3.01
N PRO A 12 -5.14 -17.54 -3.89
CA PRO A 12 -4.87 -18.91 -3.48
C PRO A 12 -3.55 -19.06 -2.71
N THR A 13 -2.65 -18.08 -2.79
CA THR A 13 -1.35 -18.11 -2.14
C THR A 13 -1.41 -17.57 -0.72
N THR A 14 -2.06 -16.42 -0.54
CA THR A 14 -2.12 -15.72 0.75
C THR A 14 -3.40 -16.01 1.53
N GLY A 15 -4.43 -16.54 0.88
CA GLY A 15 -5.77 -16.66 1.42
C GLY A 15 -6.47 -15.31 1.58
N GLN A 16 -5.91 -14.22 1.05
CA GLN A 16 -6.54 -12.91 1.12
C GLN A 16 -7.85 -12.90 0.33
N ILE A 17 -8.91 -12.36 0.94
CA ILE A 17 -10.23 -12.22 0.35
C ILE A 17 -10.53 -10.74 0.11
N TRP A 18 -11.06 -10.39 -1.05
CA TRP A 18 -11.51 -9.05 -1.39
C TRP A 18 -12.70 -9.08 -2.35
N LYS A 19 -13.39 -7.94 -2.46
CA LYS A 19 -14.39 -7.69 -3.51
C LYS A 19 -13.90 -6.59 -4.45
N ASP A 20 -14.44 -6.59 -5.66
CA ASP A 20 -14.27 -5.49 -6.60
C ASP A 20 -15.14 -4.31 -6.20
N VAL A 21 -14.54 -3.12 -6.13
CA VAL A 21 -15.25 -1.85 -5.96
C VAL A 21 -14.95 -0.93 -7.14
N THR A 22 -15.99 -0.41 -7.76
CA THR A 22 -15.84 0.61 -8.81
C THR A 22 -15.83 1.99 -8.15
N SER A 23 -14.76 2.75 -8.36
CA SER A 23 -14.66 4.12 -7.83
C SER A 23 -15.39 5.12 -8.73
N THR A 24 -15.51 6.37 -8.27
CA THR A 24 -16.14 7.46 -9.04
C THR A 24 -15.43 7.71 -10.39
N THR A 25 -14.17 7.28 -10.53
CA THR A 25 -13.41 7.37 -11.77
C THR A 25 -13.76 6.27 -12.80
N GLY A 26 -14.62 5.32 -12.43
CA GLY A 26 -14.94 4.13 -13.25
C GLY A 26 -13.87 3.03 -13.19
N LYS A 27 -12.80 3.21 -12.42
CA LYS A 27 -11.77 2.20 -12.19
C LYS A 27 -12.21 1.19 -11.14
N ILE A 28 -11.74 -0.05 -11.29
CA ILE A 28 -12.02 -1.15 -10.36
C ILE A 28 -10.83 -1.33 -9.42
N TRP A 29 -11.11 -1.43 -8.12
CA TRP A 29 -10.13 -1.56 -7.05
C TRP A 29 -10.49 -2.72 -6.13
N MET A 30 -9.52 -3.16 -5.32
CA MET A 30 -9.83 -3.98 -4.15
C MET A 30 -10.61 -3.15 -3.11
N ASP A 31 -11.61 -3.75 -2.47
CA ASP A 31 -12.42 -3.11 -1.41
C ASP A 31 -11.68 -2.90 -0.07
N ARG A 32 -10.51 -3.54 0.12
CA ARG A 32 -9.63 -3.36 1.31
C ARG A 32 -8.14 -3.29 0.95
N ASN A 33 -7.34 -2.81 1.91
CA ASN A 33 -5.88 -2.74 1.74
C ASN A 33 -5.31 -4.15 1.61
N LEU A 34 -4.17 -4.28 0.91
CA LEU A 34 -3.46 -5.55 0.85
C LEU A 34 -3.03 -5.97 2.27
N GLY A 35 -3.31 -7.22 2.66
CA GLY A 35 -3.16 -7.72 4.03
C GLY A 35 -4.27 -7.35 5.04
N ALA A 36 -5.28 -6.56 4.66
CA ALA A 36 -6.38 -6.22 5.57
C ALA A 36 -7.40 -7.36 5.70
N SER A 37 -7.99 -7.52 6.89
CA SER A 37 -8.98 -8.58 7.16
C SER A 37 -10.41 -8.17 6.84
N ARG A 38 -10.69 -6.86 6.69
CA ARG A 38 -12.00 -6.34 6.31
C ARG A 38 -11.93 -4.99 5.60
N VAL A 39 -13.06 -4.63 4.99
CA VAL A 39 -13.32 -3.24 4.54
C VAL A 39 -13.40 -2.34 5.76
N ALA A 40 -12.83 -1.13 5.67
CA ALA A 40 -12.80 -0.19 6.78
C ALA A 40 -14.22 0.22 7.23
N THR A 41 -14.45 0.14 8.55
CA THR A 41 -15.68 0.65 9.18
C THR A 41 -15.50 2.02 9.81
N SER A 42 -14.26 2.48 9.96
CA SER A 42 -13.88 3.83 10.39
C SER A 42 -12.49 4.17 9.85
N VAL A 43 -12.11 5.45 9.92
CA VAL A 43 -10.77 5.92 9.53
C VAL A 43 -9.65 5.27 10.35
N SER A 44 -9.95 4.86 11.59
CA SER A 44 -9.00 4.26 12.54
C SER A 44 -9.20 2.75 12.72
N ASP A 45 -9.84 2.08 11.76
CA ASP A 45 -10.11 0.64 11.82
C ASP A 45 -8.84 -0.18 11.59
N THR A 46 -8.20 -0.61 12.68
CA THR A 46 -6.94 -1.35 12.66
C THR A 46 -7.01 -2.68 11.89
N LEU A 47 -8.21 -3.27 11.76
CA LEU A 47 -8.42 -4.49 10.97
C LEU A 47 -8.44 -4.22 9.45
N ALA A 48 -8.65 -2.97 9.06
CA ALA A 48 -8.67 -2.52 7.67
C ALA A 48 -7.36 -1.89 7.18
N TYR A 49 -6.40 -1.67 8.08
CA TYR A 49 -5.15 -1.00 7.75
C TYR A 49 -4.29 -1.77 6.74
N GLY A 50 -4.31 -3.10 6.78
CA GLY A 50 -3.44 -3.94 5.95
C GLY A 50 -1.97 -3.87 6.35
N ASP A 51 -1.10 -4.34 5.47
CA ASP A 51 0.34 -4.43 5.68
C ASP A 51 1.10 -3.16 5.19
N LEU A 52 2.36 -3.02 5.59
CA LEU A 52 3.21 -1.85 5.30
C LEU A 52 4.44 -2.23 4.47
N TYR A 53 4.34 -2.07 3.15
CA TYR A 53 5.35 -2.52 2.19
C TYR A 53 6.47 -1.51 1.98
N GLN A 54 7.69 -2.00 1.77
CA GLN A 54 8.79 -1.19 1.23
C GLN A 54 8.66 -1.13 -0.30
N TRP A 55 8.86 0.06 -0.88
CA TRP A 55 8.55 0.29 -2.28
C TRP A 55 9.35 -0.64 -3.21
N GLY A 56 8.66 -1.38 -4.08
CA GLY A 56 9.26 -2.34 -5.01
C GLY A 56 9.58 -3.71 -4.42
N ARG A 57 9.38 -3.93 -3.11
CA ARG A 57 9.67 -5.22 -2.46
C ARG A 57 8.45 -6.14 -2.54
N GLY A 58 8.67 -7.40 -2.92
CA GLY A 58 7.61 -8.42 -2.92
C GLY A 58 7.22 -8.83 -1.51
N THR A 59 6.08 -9.49 -1.38
CA THR A 59 5.60 -10.07 -0.11
C THR A 59 6.56 -11.17 0.36
N ASP A 60 7.29 -10.92 1.44
CA ASP A 60 8.29 -11.85 2.00
C ASP A 60 8.28 -11.88 3.55
N GLY A 61 7.30 -11.21 4.17
CA GLY A 61 7.12 -11.09 5.61
C GLY A 61 7.56 -9.74 6.18
N HIS A 62 8.31 -8.92 5.44
CA HIS A 62 8.73 -7.60 5.90
C HIS A 62 7.58 -6.61 6.07
N GLU A 63 6.52 -6.81 5.28
CA GLU A 63 5.36 -5.94 5.24
C GLU A 63 4.53 -6.04 6.52
N LYS A 64 4.68 -7.14 7.26
CA LYS A 64 3.94 -7.36 8.49
C LYS A 64 4.33 -6.31 9.53
N ARG A 65 3.31 -5.72 10.15
CA ARG A 65 3.48 -4.64 11.14
C ARG A 65 4.33 -5.04 12.35
N ASN A 66 4.46 -6.33 12.63
CA ASN A 66 5.27 -6.88 13.72
C ASN A 66 6.55 -7.58 13.23
N SER A 67 6.94 -7.44 11.96
CA SER A 67 8.17 -8.06 11.45
C SER A 67 9.41 -7.51 12.17
N GLY A 68 10.46 -8.32 12.24
CA GLY A 68 11.77 -7.84 12.69
C GLY A 68 12.35 -6.75 11.78
N THR A 69 13.43 -6.12 12.23
CA THR A 69 14.17 -5.11 11.44
C THR A 69 15.60 -5.57 11.18
N THR A 70 16.22 -5.01 10.15
CA THR A 70 17.66 -5.18 9.86
C THR A 70 18.19 -3.94 9.13
N THR A 71 19.44 -3.58 9.34
CA THR A 71 20.09 -2.48 8.59
C THR A 71 20.82 -2.98 7.34
N THR A 72 20.90 -4.30 7.14
CA THR A 72 21.57 -4.89 5.98
C THR A 72 20.69 -4.75 4.74
N LYS A 73 21.14 -3.96 3.77
CA LYS A 73 20.48 -3.81 2.48
C LYS A 73 20.55 -5.10 1.66
N ALA A 74 19.48 -5.39 0.93
CA ALA A 74 19.47 -6.47 -0.04
C ALA A 74 20.32 -6.14 -1.27
N THR A 75 20.94 -7.14 -1.88
CA THR A 75 21.71 -7.00 -3.13
C THR A 75 20.94 -7.48 -4.36
N SER A 76 19.73 -8.04 -4.16
CA SER A 76 18.87 -8.59 -5.21
C SER A 76 17.41 -8.14 -5.02
N ASN A 77 16.52 -8.61 -5.90
CA ASN A 77 15.07 -8.35 -5.78
C ASN A 77 14.43 -9.14 -4.62
N THR A 78 15.16 -10.06 -3.99
CA THR A 78 14.66 -11.03 -3.00
C THR A 78 15.67 -11.13 -1.85
N PRO A 79 15.44 -10.47 -0.70
CA PRO A 79 16.40 -10.43 0.40
C PRO A 79 16.68 -11.78 1.08
N GLY A 80 15.79 -12.77 0.91
CA GLY A 80 15.88 -14.07 1.57
C GLY A 80 15.45 -14.09 3.04
N HIS A 81 14.81 -13.01 3.52
CA HIS A 81 14.28 -12.91 4.87
C HIS A 81 13.07 -11.95 4.92
N GLY A 82 12.23 -12.09 5.95
CA GLY A 82 11.08 -11.21 6.20
C GLY A 82 11.37 -10.01 7.11
N ASN A 83 12.62 -9.60 7.31
CA ASN A 83 12.92 -8.40 8.09
C ASN A 83 12.71 -7.13 7.28
N PHE A 84 12.18 -6.08 7.91
CA PHE A 84 12.03 -4.74 7.37
C PHE A 84 13.39 -4.04 7.38
N ILE A 85 13.81 -3.49 6.24
CA ILE A 85 15.17 -2.94 6.11
C ILE A 85 15.18 -1.46 6.49
N THR A 86 15.98 -1.09 7.49
CA THR A 86 16.05 0.27 8.05
C THR A 86 17.42 0.92 7.82
N GLY A 87 17.58 2.20 8.16
CA GLY A 87 18.84 2.93 8.13
C GLY A 87 19.30 3.38 6.73
N SER A 88 18.43 3.28 5.71
CA SER A 88 18.75 3.71 4.33
C SER A 88 17.53 4.32 3.64
N THR A 89 17.77 5.00 2.51
CA THR A 89 16.72 5.57 1.65
C THR A 89 16.05 4.52 0.74
N ASP A 90 16.68 3.36 0.57
CA ASP A 90 16.17 2.23 -0.21
C ASP A 90 16.52 0.92 0.51
N TRP A 91 15.65 -0.08 0.44
CA TRP A 91 15.84 -1.39 1.05
C TRP A 91 16.91 -2.23 0.33
N ARG A 92 17.28 -1.86 -0.90
CA ARG A 92 18.30 -2.56 -1.70
C ARG A 92 19.40 -1.68 -2.26
N ASN A 93 20.54 -2.29 -2.56
CA ASN A 93 21.65 -1.70 -3.31
C ASN A 93 22.27 -2.76 -4.25
N PRO A 94 22.26 -2.56 -5.58
CA PRO A 94 21.83 -1.35 -6.29
C PRO A 94 20.30 -1.12 -6.25
N LYS A 95 19.91 0.16 -6.37
CA LYS A 95 18.52 0.61 -6.57
C LYS A 95 17.94 -0.04 -7.84
N ASN A 96 16.65 -0.35 -7.84
CA ASN A 96 15.96 -0.83 -9.04
C ASN A 96 14.62 -0.12 -9.25
N ASP A 97 14.48 0.57 -10.39
CA ASP A 97 13.30 1.37 -10.75
C ASP A 97 12.25 0.58 -11.53
N THR A 98 12.55 -0.67 -11.92
CA THR A 98 11.66 -1.51 -12.74
C THR A 98 10.73 -2.40 -11.91
N LEU A 99 10.72 -2.23 -10.58
CA LEU A 99 9.87 -3.01 -9.67
C LEU A 99 8.45 -2.43 -9.63
N TRP A 100 7.44 -3.28 -9.43
CA TRP A 100 6.01 -2.91 -9.40
C TRP A 100 5.45 -2.28 -10.68
N GLN A 101 6.11 -2.47 -11.82
CA GLN A 101 5.70 -1.87 -13.09
C GLN A 101 4.69 -2.75 -13.83
N GLY A 102 3.39 -2.47 -13.62
CA GLY A 102 2.28 -3.16 -14.30
C GLY A 102 1.84 -4.47 -13.63
N VAL A 103 0.77 -5.09 -14.15
CA VAL A 103 0.20 -6.34 -13.64
C VAL A 103 1.22 -7.50 -13.62
N SER A 104 2.08 -7.60 -14.63
CA SER A 104 3.18 -8.58 -14.70
C SER A 104 4.51 -8.03 -14.18
N GLY A 105 4.47 -6.92 -13.44
CA GLY A 105 5.65 -6.27 -12.90
C GLY A 105 6.38 -7.14 -11.88
N THR A 106 7.71 -7.11 -11.91
CA THR A 106 8.51 -7.81 -10.90
C THR A 106 8.14 -7.33 -9.50
N ASN A 107 8.02 -8.28 -8.57
CA ASN A 107 7.64 -8.05 -7.17
C ASN A 107 6.23 -7.44 -6.96
N ASN A 108 5.35 -7.40 -7.96
CA ASN A 108 3.96 -6.97 -7.77
C ASN A 108 3.31 -7.80 -6.63
N PRO A 109 2.96 -7.20 -5.48
CA PRO A 109 2.40 -7.91 -4.34
C PRO A 109 0.88 -8.06 -4.46
N CYS A 110 0.25 -7.40 -5.44
CA CYS A 110 -1.17 -7.48 -5.66
C CYS A 110 -1.58 -8.84 -6.27
N PRO A 111 -2.81 -9.31 -6.02
CA PRO A 111 -3.30 -10.55 -6.61
C PRO A 111 -3.33 -10.51 -8.14
N SER A 112 -3.44 -11.69 -8.77
CA SER A 112 -3.50 -11.82 -10.23
C SER A 112 -4.59 -10.92 -10.84
N GLY A 113 -4.23 -10.17 -11.90
CA GLY A 113 -5.11 -9.18 -12.54
C GLY A 113 -5.11 -7.80 -11.87
N TYR A 114 -4.42 -7.64 -10.74
CA TYR A 114 -4.27 -6.37 -10.05
C TYR A 114 -2.82 -5.93 -9.98
N ARG A 115 -2.62 -4.64 -9.78
CA ARG A 115 -1.31 -4.01 -9.58
C ARG A 115 -1.42 -2.83 -8.61
N LEU A 116 -0.28 -2.24 -8.29
CA LEU A 116 -0.28 -0.92 -7.68
C LEU A 116 -0.79 0.14 -8.67
N PRO A 117 -1.61 1.09 -8.20
CA PRO A 117 -1.99 2.27 -8.97
C PRO A 117 -0.78 3.16 -9.26
N THR A 118 -0.85 3.88 -10.35
CA THR A 118 0.10 4.95 -10.70
C THR A 118 -0.21 6.24 -9.95
N GLU A 119 0.71 7.21 -9.95
CA GLU A 119 0.45 8.56 -9.42
C GLU A 119 -0.78 9.20 -10.09
N ALA A 120 -0.95 9.01 -11.40
CA ALA A 120 -2.06 9.58 -12.14
C ALA A 120 -3.42 8.99 -11.70
N GLU A 121 -3.48 7.68 -11.46
CA GLU A 121 -4.70 7.00 -10.99
C GLU A 121 -5.07 7.40 -9.56
N TRP A 122 -4.07 7.48 -8.67
CA TRP A 122 -4.31 7.99 -7.32
C TRP A 122 -4.75 9.46 -7.33
N ASN A 123 -4.13 10.28 -8.17
CA ASN A 123 -4.50 11.68 -8.26
C ASN A 123 -5.94 11.85 -8.80
N ALA A 124 -6.32 11.08 -9.82
CA ALA A 124 -7.69 11.07 -10.34
C ALA A 124 -8.69 10.64 -9.26
N GLU A 125 -8.40 9.56 -8.53
CA GLU A 125 -9.23 9.09 -7.41
C GLU A 125 -9.39 10.17 -6.34
N ARG A 126 -8.29 10.73 -5.84
CA ARG A 126 -8.28 11.81 -4.84
C ARG A 126 -9.11 13.01 -5.27
N THR A 127 -8.99 13.45 -6.53
CA THR A 127 -9.76 14.61 -7.03
C THR A 127 -11.25 14.35 -7.16
N SER A 128 -11.69 13.09 -7.11
CA SER A 128 -13.10 12.72 -7.16
C SER A 128 -13.80 12.75 -5.78
N TRP A 129 -13.03 12.90 -4.70
CA TRP A 129 -13.58 12.90 -3.35
C TRP A 129 -14.39 14.16 -3.07
N SER A 130 -15.41 14.03 -2.20
CA SER A 130 -16.25 15.15 -1.77
C SER A 130 -15.49 16.25 -1.01
N SER A 131 -14.41 15.87 -0.32
CA SER A 131 -13.47 16.78 0.32
C SER A 131 -12.05 16.25 0.18
N ASN A 132 -11.07 17.13 -0.02
CA ASN A 132 -9.68 16.75 -0.25
C ASN A 132 -8.93 16.47 1.07
N ASN A 133 -9.39 15.52 1.87
CA ASN A 133 -8.84 15.16 3.19
C ASN A 133 -9.34 13.76 3.64
N THR A 134 -9.00 13.33 4.86
CA THR A 134 -9.43 12.04 5.44
C THR A 134 -10.94 11.79 5.32
N ALA A 135 -11.77 12.82 5.54
CA ALA A 135 -13.22 12.66 5.47
C ALA A 135 -13.68 12.24 4.06
N GLY A 136 -13.12 12.85 3.01
CA GLY A 136 -13.43 12.48 1.63
C GLY A 136 -12.82 11.15 1.22
N ALA A 137 -11.59 10.85 1.67
CA ALA A 137 -10.94 9.56 1.44
C ALA A 137 -11.78 8.39 1.99
N PHE A 138 -12.33 8.54 3.19
CA PHE A 138 -13.18 7.54 3.83
C PHE A 138 -14.61 7.51 3.29
N ALA A 139 -15.16 8.66 2.91
CA ALA A 139 -16.49 8.73 2.28
C ALA A 139 -16.50 8.22 0.83
N SER A 140 -15.33 8.11 0.19
CA SER A 140 -15.20 7.52 -1.14
C SER A 140 -15.63 6.04 -1.16
N PRO A 141 -15.94 5.47 -2.34
CA PRO A 141 -16.18 4.03 -2.47
C PRO A 141 -15.05 3.15 -1.89
N LEU A 142 -13.80 3.65 -1.89
CA LEU A 142 -12.63 2.89 -1.42
C LEU A 142 -12.51 2.82 0.10
N LYS A 143 -13.20 3.71 0.84
CA LYS A 143 -13.17 3.79 2.31
C LYS A 143 -11.74 3.75 2.88
N LEU A 144 -10.84 4.60 2.40
CA LEU A 144 -9.43 4.52 2.78
C LEU A 144 -9.24 4.90 4.27
N PRO A 145 -8.67 4.02 5.11
CA PRO A 145 -8.33 4.35 6.49
C PRO A 145 -6.97 5.09 6.61
N GLU A 146 -6.74 5.72 7.75
CA GLU A 146 -5.46 6.30 8.16
C GLU A 146 -4.54 5.20 8.71
N ALA A 147 -4.02 4.38 7.79
CA ALA A 147 -3.37 3.11 8.08
C ALA A 147 -1.95 3.19 8.68
N SER A 148 -1.53 4.37 9.14
CA SER A 148 -0.20 4.64 9.70
C SER A 148 0.95 4.37 8.73
N ILE A 149 2.18 4.66 9.16
CA ILE A 149 3.41 4.44 8.40
C ILE A 149 4.46 3.74 9.25
N ARG A 150 5.40 3.06 8.59
CA ARG A 150 6.60 2.51 9.21
C ARG A 150 7.83 3.27 8.75
N PHE A 151 8.57 3.84 9.70
CA PHE A 151 9.74 4.66 9.40
C PHE A 151 10.90 3.83 8.88
N ASN A 152 11.58 4.34 7.85
CA ASN A 152 12.79 3.73 7.34
C ASN A 152 13.99 3.89 8.29
N SER A 153 13.98 4.85 9.23
CA SER A 153 15.10 5.12 10.13
C SER A 153 15.33 3.99 11.13
N ASP A 154 14.26 3.51 11.76
CA ASP A 154 14.30 2.57 12.88
C ASP A 154 13.23 1.48 12.81
N GLY A 155 12.32 1.54 11.85
CA GLY A 155 11.24 0.57 11.69
C GLY A 155 10.09 0.76 12.67
N THR A 156 10.07 1.87 13.43
CA THR A 156 8.94 2.22 14.31
C THR A 156 7.70 2.54 13.48
N ILE A 157 6.53 2.18 14.01
CA ILE A 157 5.24 2.50 13.39
C ILE A 157 4.69 3.76 14.06
N PHE A 158 4.44 4.79 13.25
CA PHE A 158 3.83 6.02 13.72
C PHE A 158 2.32 5.81 13.90
N ASN A 159 1.92 5.40 15.10
CA ASN A 159 0.54 5.04 15.45
C ASN A 159 -0.40 6.23 15.71
N VAL A 160 -0.05 7.43 15.27
CA VAL A 160 -1.02 8.54 15.30
C VAL A 160 -1.96 8.28 14.14
N SER A 161 -3.19 7.86 14.44
CA SER A 161 -4.30 7.62 13.50
C SER A 161 -4.72 8.93 12.82
N SER A 162 -3.81 9.54 12.06
CA SER A 162 -3.97 10.88 11.50
C SER A 162 -3.37 11.02 10.12
N LEU A 163 -2.80 9.93 9.58
CA LEU A 163 -2.12 9.92 8.29
C LEU A 163 -2.50 8.65 7.53
N GLY A 164 -2.93 8.84 6.29
CA GLY A 164 -3.03 7.80 5.29
C GLY A 164 -1.96 8.00 4.23
N ASP A 165 -1.00 7.08 4.15
CA ASP A 165 0.03 7.04 3.12
C ASP A 165 -0.06 5.73 2.34
N TYR A 166 -0.18 5.86 1.02
CA TYR A 166 -0.44 4.76 0.11
C TYR A 166 0.53 4.79 -1.06
N TRP A 167 1.27 3.70 -1.27
CA TRP A 167 2.21 3.65 -2.38
C TRP A 167 1.49 3.73 -3.74
N SER A 168 2.17 4.38 -4.68
CA SER A 168 1.94 4.19 -6.11
C SER A 168 3.10 3.39 -6.73
N SER A 169 2.93 2.90 -7.95
CA SER A 169 4.00 2.30 -8.76
C SER A 169 4.92 3.34 -9.42
N THR A 170 4.64 4.65 -9.27
CA THR A 170 5.38 5.70 -9.97
C THR A 170 6.70 6.05 -9.26
N VAL A 171 7.80 5.96 -10.02
CA VAL A 171 9.16 6.28 -9.57
C VAL A 171 9.39 7.80 -9.53
N ALA A 172 10.11 8.29 -8.50
CA ALA A 172 10.53 9.68 -8.39
C ALA A 172 12.00 9.80 -7.93
N GLY A 173 12.95 9.49 -8.82
CA GLY A 173 14.39 9.58 -8.50
C GLY A 173 14.83 8.58 -7.43
N ILE A 174 15.28 9.07 -6.26
CA ILE A 174 15.58 8.23 -5.08
C ILE A 174 14.34 7.94 -4.22
N TYR A 175 13.22 8.58 -4.55
CA TYR A 175 11.93 8.43 -3.92
C TYR A 175 11.01 7.54 -4.77
N ALA A 176 9.82 7.29 -4.25
CA ALA A 176 8.65 6.86 -5.00
C ALA A 176 7.46 7.75 -4.65
N ARG A 177 6.48 7.81 -5.55
CA ARG A 177 5.26 8.58 -5.35
C ARG A 177 4.26 7.83 -4.49
N ASP A 178 3.53 8.58 -3.68
CA ASP A 178 2.54 8.09 -2.74
C ASP A 178 1.37 9.07 -2.64
N LEU A 179 0.19 8.54 -2.36
CA LEU A 179 -0.98 9.32 -1.97
C LEU A 179 -0.92 9.53 -0.46
N TYR A 180 -0.93 10.80 -0.06
CA TYR A 180 -1.01 11.25 1.32
C TYR A 180 -2.37 11.88 1.60
N PHE A 181 -2.92 11.63 2.79
CA PHE A 181 -4.02 12.42 3.34
C PHE A 181 -4.01 12.48 4.86
N ASN A 182 -4.52 13.59 5.39
CA ASN A 182 -4.83 13.80 6.80
C ASN A 182 -6.14 14.58 6.95
N SER A 183 -6.50 14.95 8.18
CA SER A 183 -7.74 15.69 8.48
C SER A 183 -7.90 17.01 7.71
N SER A 184 -6.79 17.62 7.29
CA SER A 184 -6.76 18.97 6.70
C SER A 184 -6.60 18.96 5.19
N ASN A 185 -5.81 18.06 4.62
CA ASN A 185 -5.52 18.04 3.20
C ASN A 185 -5.15 16.64 2.68
N ALA A 186 -5.19 16.46 1.36
CA ALA A 186 -4.69 15.30 0.64
C ALA A 186 -3.90 15.71 -0.61
N GLY A 187 -2.93 14.89 -1.02
CA GLY A 187 -2.09 15.18 -2.18
C GLY A 187 -1.20 14.02 -2.58
N MET A 188 -0.54 14.16 -3.73
CA MET A 188 0.53 13.25 -4.13
C MET A 188 1.87 13.78 -3.61
N THR A 189 2.65 12.92 -2.98
CA THR A 189 3.92 13.24 -2.32
C THR A 189 5.05 12.38 -2.86
N SER A 190 6.22 12.41 -2.20
CA SER A 190 7.36 11.56 -2.55
C SER A 190 8.14 11.19 -1.30
N TYR A 191 8.32 9.90 -1.06
CA TYR A 191 9.06 9.37 0.09
C TYR A 191 10.13 8.37 -0.29
N TYR A 192 11.09 8.18 0.61
CA TYR A 192 12.15 7.20 0.44
C TYR A 192 11.55 5.79 0.34
N ARG A 193 12.07 5.00 -0.59
CA ARG A 193 11.54 3.67 -0.92
C ARG A 193 11.63 2.66 0.22
N ALA A 194 12.47 2.95 1.21
CA ALA A 194 12.59 2.14 2.42
C ALA A 194 11.48 2.38 3.45
N TYR A 195 10.60 3.39 3.28
CA TYR A 195 9.42 3.54 4.14
C TYR A 195 8.44 2.38 3.95
N GLY A 196 7.68 2.06 4.99
CA GLY A 196 6.59 1.10 4.93
C GLY A 196 5.25 1.83 4.84
N PHE A 197 4.61 1.80 3.68
CA PHE A 197 3.28 2.37 3.46
C PHE A 197 2.28 1.31 3.01
N SER A 198 1.00 1.64 3.12
CA SER A 198 -0.08 0.75 2.73
C SER A 198 -0.15 0.59 1.21
N VAL A 199 -0.67 -0.55 0.77
CA VAL A 199 -0.95 -0.83 -0.65
C VAL A 199 -2.44 -1.05 -0.84
N ARG A 200 -3.01 -0.34 -1.81
CA ARG A 200 -4.36 -0.58 -2.32
C ARG A 200 -4.25 -0.90 -3.80
N CYS A 201 -4.68 -2.09 -4.20
CA CYS A 201 -4.51 -2.54 -5.58
C CYS A 201 -5.67 -2.11 -6.48
N ILE A 202 -5.33 -1.82 -7.73
CA ILE A 202 -6.23 -1.47 -8.82
C ILE A 202 -6.20 -2.59 -9.87
N LYS A 203 -7.32 -2.86 -10.53
CA LYS A 203 -7.46 -3.89 -11.58
C LYS A 203 -7.06 -3.31 -12.93
N ASP A 204 -6.30 -4.08 -13.71
CA ASP A 204 -5.98 -3.80 -15.12
C ASP A 204 -6.98 -4.47 -16.08
#